data_AF-A0A849FEX7-F1
#
_entry.id   AF-A0A849FEX7-F1
#
_cell.length_a   1.000
_cell.length_b   1.000
_cell.length_c   1.000
_cell.angle_alpha   90.00
_cell.angle_beta   90.00
_cell.angle_gamma   90.00
#
_symmetry.space_group_name_H-M   'P 1'
#
loop_
_entity.id
_entity.type
_entity.pdbx_description
1 polymer ?
#
loop_
_entity_poly.entity_id
_entity_poly.type
_entity_poly.pdbx_seq_one_letter_code
_entity_poly.pdbx_strand_id
1 'polypeptide(L)'
;EYLLDQNGRRVAAFGYWAGYAGAAVALKCLAAQMRGGIAGPLTVYRSKDALEVDVAADLGNARPTVIVIGAMGRVGTGARDLCTSLGLSVTGWDMAETAHGGPFPEVLQHDVFLNCILAAPGCPVFVPASATTDPRALRVIGDIACDPTSEFSPIKVYDRTTTWNAPALRVHDTPPLDVTAIDNLPSLLPAESSEDYAAQLLPSLLQLNDPSAHVWCGAGEEFDRQTAPMRKDMP
;
A
#
# COMPACT_ATOMS: atom_id res chain seq x y z
N GLU A 1 13.21 11.87 0.63
CA GLU A 1 13.14 10.42 0.92
C GLU A 1 14.36 9.88 1.68
N TYR A 2 15.53 10.52 1.56
CA TYR A 2 16.79 10.12 2.21
C TYR A 2 17.10 10.85 3.53
N LEU A 3 16.10 11.48 4.15
CA LEU A 3 16.25 11.98 5.52
C LEU A 3 16.06 10.80 6.47
N LEU A 4 17.17 10.31 7.00
CA LEU A 4 17.22 9.11 7.84
C LEU A 4 17.58 9.47 9.29
N ASP A 5 17.01 8.74 10.23
CA ASP A 5 17.44 8.75 11.63
C ASP A 5 18.76 8.00 11.80
N GLN A 6 19.27 7.97 13.03
CA GLN A 6 20.52 7.29 13.39
C GLN A 6 20.50 5.77 13.17
N ASN A 7 19.31 5.18 13.00
CA ASN A 7 19.11 3.76 12.71
C ASN A 7 18.88 3.51 11.21
N GLY A 8 19.07 4.53 10.35
CA GLY A 8 18.84 4.43 8.91
C GLY A 8 17.37 4.41 8.50
N ARG A 9 16.43 4.78 9.39
CA ARG A 9 14.99 4.79 9.08
C ARG A 9 14.55 6.16 8.61
N ARG A 10 13.65 6.21 7.63
CA ARG A 10 13.04 7.47 7.16
C ARG A 10 12.35 8.20 8.30
N VAL A 11 12.72 9.48 8.50
CA VAL A 11 12.14 10.34 9.54
C VAL A 11 10.67 10.69 9.24
N ALA A 12 10.33 10.86 7.96
CA ALA A 12 8.97 11.15 7.50
C ALA A 12 8.59 10.32 6.27
N ALA A 13 7.39 9.72 6.30
CA ALA A 13 6.83 8.95 5.19
C ALA A 13 5.31 8.86 5.25
N PHE A 14 4.67 8.68 4.10
CA PHE A 14 3.21 8.60 3.95
C PHE A 14 2.62 7.19 4.19
N GLY A 15 3.42 6.27 4.72
CA GLY A 15 3.07 4.84 4.74
C GLY A 15 1.72 4.54 5.39
N TYR A 16 1.41 5.16 6.53
CA TYR A 16 0.13 4.96 7.22
C TYR A 16 -1.06 5.30 6.31
N TRP A 17 -1.06 6.50 5.74
CA TRP A 17 -2.16 6.96 4.88
C TRP A 17 -2.20 6.25 3.52
N ALA A 18 -1.07 5.75 3.01
CA ALA A 18 -1.07 4.85 1.85
C ALA A 18 -1.84 3.56 2.15
N GLY A 19 -1.58 2.94 3.31
CA GLY A 19 -2.30 1.77 3.79
C GLY A 19 -3.79 2.01 3.98
N TYR A 20 -4.11 3.10 4.66
CA TYR A 20 -5.47 3.50 4.98
C TYR A 20 -6.29 3.77 3.69
N ALA A 21 -5.76 4.57 2.76
CA ALA A 21 -6.40 4.84 1.48
C ALA A 21 -6.46 3.59 0.58
N GLY A 22 -5.38 2.79 0.53
CA GLY A 22 -5.32 1.58 -0.30
C GLY A 22 -6.35 0.54 0.10
N ALA A 23 -6.54 0.33 1.40
CA ALA A 23 -7.60 -0.54 1.92
C ALA A 23 -9.00 -0.03 1.51
N ALA A 24 -9.21 1.29 1.51
CA ALA A 24 -10.49 1.89 1.13
C ALA A 24 -10.79 1.70 -0.36
N VAL A 25 -9.79 1.90 -1.22
CA VAL A 25 -9.91 1.65 -2.65
C VAL A 25 -10.20 0.17 -2.93
N ALA A 26 -9.52 -0.76 -2.27
CA ALA A 26 -9.79 -2.19 -2.42
C ALA A 26 -11.22 -2.56 -2.02
N LEU A 27 -11.73 -2.01 -0.91
CA LEU A 27 -13.12 -2.24 -0.48
C LEU A 27 -14.14 -1.62 -1.45
N LYS A 28 -13.85 -0.45 -2.04
CA LYS A 28 -14.67 0.12 -3.12
C LYS A 28 -14.68 -0.74 -4.37
N CYS A 29 -13.54 -1.32 -4.74
CA CYS A 29 -13.46 -2.28 -5.84
C CYS A 29 -14.35 -3.49 -5.57
N LEU A 30 -14.31 -4.03 -4.35
CA LEU A 30 -15.15 -5.16 -3.96
C LEU A 30 -16.64 -4.79 -4.03
N ALA A 31 -17.03 -3.64 -3.48
CA ALA A 31 -18.41 -3.17 -3.51
C ALA A 31 -18.93 -3.00 -4.94
N ALA A 32 -18.13 -2.42 -5.85
CA ALA A 32 -18.48 -2.31 -7.26
C ALA A 32 -18.65 -3.69 -7.92
N GLN A 33 -17.76 -4.63 -7.60
CA GLN A 33 -17.82 -6.00 -8.10
C GLN A 33 -19.07 -6.76 -7.62
N MET A 34 -19.48 -6.56 -6.36
CA MET A 34 -20.73 -7.12 -5.81
C MET A 34 -21.98 -6.60 -6.53
N ARG A 35 -21.90 -5.40 -7.12
CA ARG A 35 -22.96 -4.82 -7.97
C ARG A 35 -22.85 -5.24 -9.44
N GLY A 36 -21.93 -6.14 -9.78
CA GLY A 36 -21.70 -6.63 -11.14
C GLY A 36 -20.84 -5.69 -12.01
N GLY A 37 -20.21 -4.67 -11.41
CA GLY A 37 -19.42 -3.67 -12.12
C GLY A 37 -17.91 -3.76 -11.87
N ILE A 38 -17.24 -2.69 -12.27
CA ILE A 38 -15.84 -2.37 -11.95
C ILE A 38 -15.82 -0.99 -11.26
N ALA A 39 -14.89 -0.74 -10.35
CA ALA A 39 -14.81 0.55 -9.67
C ALA A 39 -14.59 1.69 -10.67
N GLY A 40 -15.40 2.73 -10.54
CA GLY A 40 -15.28 3.96 -11.33
C GLY A 40 -14.19 4.89 -10.81
N PRO A 41 -13.98 6.05 -11.47
CA PRO A 41 -12.96 7.01 -11.10
C PRO A 41 -13.01 7.45 -9.63
N LEU A 42 -11.83 7.64 -9.04
CA LEU A 42 -11.65 8.14 -7.68
C LEU A 42 -11.56 9.67 -7.65
N THR A 43 -11.95 10.24 -6.51
CA THR A 43 -11.72 11.65 -6.19
C THR A 43 -11.16 11.75 -4.78
N VAL A 44 -10.56 12.89 -4.44
CA VAL A 44 -10.05 13.15 -3.10
C VAL A 44 -11.20 13.24 -2.10
N TYR A 45 -10.96 12.80 -0.88
CA TYR A 45 -11.90 12.94 0.22
C TYR A 45 -11.54 14.13 1.10
N ARG A 46 -12.56 14.82 1.60
CA ARG A 46 -12.38 15.97 2.49
C ARG A 46 -11.82 15.59 3.86
N SER A 47 -12.05 14.35 4.27
CA SER A 47 -11.61 13.82 5.55
C SER A 47 -11.67 12.30 5.58
N LYS A 48 -10.93 11.69 6.52
CA LYS A 48 -11.01 10.27 6.89
C LYS A 48 -12.45 9.83 7.15
N ASP A 49 -13.20 10.56 7.97
CA ASP A 49 -14.60 10.21 8.29
C ASP A 49 -15.49 10.18 7.05
N ALA A 50 -15.26 11.11 6.10
CA ALA A 50 -16.02 11.13 4.85
C ALA A 50 -15.71 9.91 3.98
N LEU A 51 -14.45 9.46 3.96
CA LEU A 51 -14.03 8.24 3.29
C LEU A 51 -14.67 7.02 3.95
N GLU A 52 -14.61 6.89 5.27
CA GLU A 52 -15.20 5.77 6.01
C GLU A 52 -16.71 5.66 5.75
N VAL A 53 -17.45 6.78 5.84
CA VAL A 53 -18.90 6.81 5.57
C VAL A 53 -19.22 6.34 4.16
N ASP A 54 -18.46 6.79 3.16
CA ASP A 54 -18.69 6.45 1.77
C ASP A 54 -18.36 4.97 1.47
N VAL A 55 -17.26 4.45 2.03
CA VAL A 55 -16.91 3.02 1.92
C VAL A 55 -17.94 2.15 2.64
N ALA A 56 -18.39 2.53 3.83
CA ALA A 56 -19.42 1.82 4.58
C ALA A 56 -20.76 1.78 3.81
N ALA A 57 -21.14 2.90 3.19
CA ALA A 57 -22.34 2.97 2.35
C ALA A 57 -22.24 2.06 1.12
N ASP A 58 -21.06 2.01 0.48
CA ASP A 58 -20.78 1.13 -0.65
C ASP A 58 -20.88 -0.36 -0.29
N LEU A 59 -20.36 -0.76 0.88
CA LEU A 59 -20.37 -2.14 1.37
C LEU A 59 -21.75 -2.56 1.91
N GLY A 60 -22.52 -1.64 2.48
CA GLY A 60 -23.78 -1.93 3.15
C GLY A 60 -23.63 -2.99 4.26
N ASN A 61 -24.35 -4.11 4.12
CA ASN A 61 -24.30 -5.22 5.07
C ASN A 61 -23.19 -6.24 4.79
N ALA A 62 -22.40 -6.06 3.73
CA ALA A 62 -21.28 -6.94 3.43
C ALA A 62 -20.26 -6.91 4.57
N ARG A 63 -19.72 -8.09 4.93
CA ARG A 63 -18.67 -8.25 5.93
C ARG A 63 -17.55 -9.11 5.33
N PRO A 64 -16.81 -8.60 4.34
CA PRO A 64 -15.71 -9.34 3.75
C PRO A 64 -14.62 -9.63 4.77
N THR A 65 -13.99 -10.79 4.61
CA THR A 65 -12.77 -11.16 5.31
C THR A 65 -11.56 -10.51 4.63
N VAL A 66 -10.69 -9.90 5.43
CA VAL A 66 -9.51 -9.18 4.92
C VAL A 66 -8.26 -9.81 5.47
N ILE A 67 -7.28 -10.10 4.60
CA ILE A 67 -5.92 -10.45 5.01
C ILE A 67 -4.95 -9.34 4.62
N VAL A 68 -4.10 -8.94 5.56
CA VAL A 68 -3.07 -7.90 5.39
C VAL A 68 -1.71 -8.55 5.62
N ILE A 69 -0.82 -8.50 4.62
CA ILE A 69 0.57 -8.96 4.78
C ILE A 69 1.48 -7.73 4.87
N GLY A 70 2.36 -7.70 5.88
CA GLY A 70 3.09 -6.50 6.31
C GLY A 70 2.31 -5.71 7.37
N ALA A 71 1.51 -6.41 8.18
CA ALA A 71 0.52 -5.86 9.11
C ALA A 71 1.10 -5.01 10.26
N MET A 72 2.38 -5.16 10.59
CA MET A 72 3.12 -4.41 11.61
C MET A 72 3.84 -3.18 11.03
N GLY A 73 3.94 -3.07 9.71
CA GLY A 73 4.51 -1.89 9.05
C GLY A 73 3.56 -0.68 9.11
N ARG A 74 4.05 0.51 8.76
CA ARG A 74 3.22 1.74 8.71
C ARG A 74 2.01 1.54 7.78
N VAL A 75 2.25 0.97 6.60
CA VAL A 75 1.23 0.68 5.58
C VAL A 75 0.22 -0.35 6.10
N GLY A 76 0.66 -1.48 6.62
CA GLY A 76 -0.25 -2.49 7.18
C GLY A 76 -1.06 -1.98 8.37
N THR A 77 -0.46 -1.13 9.21
CA THR A 77 -1.18 -0.48 10.32
C THR A 77 -2.33 0.38 9.81
N GLY A 78 -2.09 1.25 8.84
CA GLY A 78 -3.15 2.09 8.26
C GLY A 78 -4.25 1.26 7.58
N ALA A 79 -3.88 0.21 6.86
CA ALA A 79 -4.84 -0.70 6.24
C ALA A 79 -5.75 -1.40 7.29
N ARG A 80 -5.15 -1.90 8.38
CA ARG A 80 -5.87 -2.54 9.49
C ARG A 80 -6.78 -1.57 10.21
N ASP A 81 -6.34 -0.33 10.43
CA ASP A 81 -7.12 0.69 11.12
C ASP A 81 -8.37 1.07 10.33
N LEU A 82 -8.29 1.24 9.00
CA LEU A 82 -9.48 1.43 8.16
C LEU A 82 -10.43 0.24 8.29
N CYS A 83 -9.95 -0.99 8.06
CA CYS A 83 -10.82 -2.16 8.13
C CYS A 83 -11.49 -2.31 9.51
N THR A 84 -10.75 -2.03 10.59
CA THR A 84 -11.28 -2.06 11.96
C THR A 84 -12.32 -0.97 12.19
N SER A 85 -12.11 0.26 11.68
CA SER A 85 -13.08 1.36 11.77
C SER A 85 -14.42 1.02 11.11
N LEU A 86 -14.39 0.21 10.06
CA LEU A 86 -15.56 -0.29 9.33
C LEU A 86 -16.16 -1.56 9.95
N GLY A 87 -15.61 -2.05 11.07
CA GLY A 87 -16.07 -3.26 11.76
C GLY A 87 -15.80 -4.56 11.00
N LEU A 88 -14.74 -4.59 10.17
CA LEU A 88 -14.34 -5.77 9.40
C LEU A 88 -13.31 -6.60 10.17
N SER A 89 -13.38 -7.93 10.00
CA SER A 89 -12.40 -8.86 10.53
C SER A 89 -11.12 -8.83 9.70
N VAL A 90 -9.97 -8.67 10.36
CA VAL A 90 -8.66 -8.59 9.69
C VAL A 90 -7.71 -9.66 10.22
N THR A 91 -7.20 -10.48 9.30
CA THR A 91 -6.07 -11.37 9.52
C THR A 91 -4.79 -10.58 9.20
N GLY A 92 -3.99 -10.25 10.21
CA GLY A 92 -2.72 -9.55 10.02
C GLY A 92 -1.54 -10.53 10.04
N TRP A 93 -0.73 -10.53 8.99
CA TRP A 93 0.46 -11.36 8.84
C TRP A 93 1.72 -10.50 8.64
N ASP A 94 2.84 -11.01 9.13
CA ASP A 94 4.18 -10.47 8.96
C ASP A 94 5.20 -11.59 8.73
N MET A 95 6.48 -11.29 8.96
CA MET A 95 7.60 -12.20 8.70
C MET A 95 7.41 -13.59 9.32
N ALA A 96 6.83 -13.68 10.52
CA ALA A 96 6.66 -14.96 11.22
C ALA A 96 5.74 -15.91 10.45
N GLU A 97 4.62 -15.40 9.93
CA GLU A 97 3.64 -16.17 9.17
C GLU A 97 4.15 -16.48 7.76
N THR A 98 4.92 -15.56 7.15
CA THR A 98 5.45 -15.76 5.80
C THR A 98 6.75 -16.58 5.72
N ALA A 99 7.34 -16.93 6.87
CA ALA A 99 8.68 -17.51 6.97
C ALA A 99 8.85 -18.86 6.24
N HIS A 100 7.76 -19.62 6.08
CA HIS A 100 7.80 -20.92 5.39
C HIS A 100 7.92 -20.80 3.86
N GLY A 101 7.88 -19.59 3.29
CA GLY A 101 8.17 -19.33 1.88
C GLY A 101 7.05 -19.67 0.89
N GLY A 102 5.86 -20.01 1.39
CA GLY A 102 4.69 -20.36 0.59
C GLY A 102 4.58 -21.85 0.24
N PRO A 103 3.52 -22.27 -0.49
CA PRO A 103 2.38 -21.44 -0.91
C PRO A 103 1.55 -20.94 0.28
N PHE A 104 0.77 -19.88 0.07
CA PHE A 104 -0.10 -19.27 1.09
C PHE A 104 -1.58 -19.40 0.70
N PRO A 105 -2.16 -20.61 0.79
CA PRO A 105 -3.55 -20.84 0.41
C PRO A 105 -4.53 -19.95 1.19
N GLU A 106 -4.17 -19.51 2.39
CA GLU A 106 -4.94 -18.59 3.24
C GLU A 106 -5.23 -17.27 2.52
N VAL A 107 -4.30 -16.78 1.69
CA VAL A 107 -4.52 -15.56 0.89
C VAL A 107 -5.71 -15.73 -0.05
N LEU A 108 -5.87 -16.91 -0.67
CA LEU A 108 -6.98 -17.20 -1.59
C LEU A 108 -8.31 -17.46 -0.86
N GLN A 109 -8.28 -17.70 0.45
CA GLN A 109 -9.45 -17.99 1.29
C GLN A 109 -10.12 -16.73 1.87
N HIS A 110 -9.48 -15.57 1.78
CA HIS A 110 -10.07 -14.29 2.19
C HIS A 110 -10.71 -13.58 1.00
N ASP A 111 -11.72 -12.74 1.21
CA ASP A 111 -12.37 -11.97 0.14
C ASP A 111 -11.44 -10.88 -0.42
N VAL A 112 -10.64 -10.26 0.46
CA VAL A 112 -9.73 -9.16 0.14
C VAL A 112 -8.33 -9.45 0.66
N PHE A 113 -7.32 -9.30 -0.19
CA PHE A 113 -5.91 -9.31 0.18
C PHE A 113 -5.31 -7.91 0.04
N LEU A 114 -4.65 -7.41 1.08
CA LEU A 114 -3.91 -6.16 1.08
C LEU A 114 -2.41 -6.43 1.25
N ASN A 115 -1.64 -6.24 0.18
CA ASN A 115 -0.17 -6.33 0.23
C ASN A 115 0.41 -4.99 0.70
N CYS A 116 1.11 -5.03 1.84
CA CYS A 116 1.76 -3.87 2.44
C CYS A 116 3.29 -4.03 2.51
N ILE A 117 3.85 -5.04 1.84
CA ILE A 117 5.30 -5.23 1.74
C ILE A 117 5.82 -4.87 0.35
N LEU A 118 6.96 -4.18 0.31
CA LEU A 118 7.66 -3.86 -0.93
C LEU A 118 8.36 -5.11 -1.46
N ALA A 119 8.28 -5.31 -2.78
CA ALA A 119 8.99 -6.38 -3.46
C ALA A 119 10.51 -6.24 -3.29
N ALA A 120 11.16 -7.31 -2.85
CA ALA A 120 12.61 -7.37 -2.65
C ALA A 120 13.12 -8.80 -2.94
N PRO A 121 14.43 -8.97 -3.23
CA PRO A 121 15.01 -10.31 -3.40
C PRO A 121 14.62 -11.25 -2.25
N GLY A 122 14.07 -12.42 -2.60
CA GLY A 122 13.59 -13.41 -1.63
C GLY A 122 12.16 -13.20 -1.11
N CYS A 123 11.45 -12.17 -1.59
CA CYS A 123 10.03 -12.00 -1.31
C CYS A 123 9.24 -13.23 -1.82
N PRO A 124 8.43 -13.88 -0.97
CA PRO A 124 7.70 -15.06 -1.38
C PRO A 124 6.47 -14.66 -2.24
N VAL A 125 5.96 -15.61 -3.01
CA VAL A 125 4.80 -15.38 -3.88
C VAL A 125 3.52 -15.60 -3.09
N PHE A 126 2.76 -14.52 -2.83
CA PHE A 126 1.48 -14.58 -2.12
C PHE A 126 0.32 -14.97 -3.03
N VAL A 127 0.33 -14.47 -4.27
CA VAL A 127 -0.72 -14.76 -5.25
C VAL A 127 -0.06 -15.27 -6.54
N PRO A 128 -0.09 -16.59 -6.80
CA PRO A 128 0.44 -17.15 -8.03
C PRO A 128 -0.47 -16.81 -9.22
N ALA A 129 0.06 -16.93 -10.45
CA ALA A 129 -0.73 -16.72 -11.68
C ALA A 129 -1.94 -17.68 -11.77
N SER A 130 -1.80 -18.88 -11.20
CA SER A 130 -2.87 -19.88 -11.12
C SER A 130 -4.06 -19.43 -10.28
N ALA A 131 -3.94 -18.39 -9.45
CA ALA A 131 -5.06 -17.83 -8.68
C ALA A 131 -6.24 -17.37 -9.57
N THR A 132 -6.00 -17.13 -10.86
CA THR A 132 -7.08 -16.87 -11.82
C THR A 132 -8.00 -18.08 -12.01
N THR A 133 -7.46 -19.30 -11.97
CA THR A 133 -8.17 -20.57 -12.22
C THR A 133 -8.39 -21.43 -10.97
N ASP A 134 -7.58 -21.25 -9.93
CA ASP A 134 -7.65 -22.04 -8.70
C ASP A 134 -8.93 -21.73 -7.92
N PRO A 135 -9.46 -22.69 -7.13
CA PRO A 135 -10.57 -22.41 -6.22
C PRO A 135 -10.19 -21.31 -5.22
N ARG A 136 -10.95 -20.22 -5.21
CA ARG A 136 -10.71 -19.07 -4.33
C ARG A 136 -11.99 -18.39 -3.85
N ALA A 137 -11.92 -17.84 -2.64
CA ALA A 137 -12.81 -16.80 -2.17
C ALA A 137 -12.33 -15.42 -2.62
N LEU A 138 -11.01 -15.22 -2.74
CA LEU A 138 -10.38 -13.95 -3.09
C LEU A 138 -10.99 -13.27 -4.30
N ARG A 139 -11.39 -12.01 -4.11
CA ARG A 139 -12.10 -11.18 -5.09
C ARG A 139 -11.37 -9.91 -5.45
N VAL A 140 -10.63 -9.33 -4.50
CA VAL A 140 -9.87 -8.09 -4.70
C VAL A 140 -8.50 -8.18 -4.06
N ILE A 141 -7.49 -7.72 -4.78
CA ILE A 141 -6.13 -7.54 -4.28
C ILE A 141 -5.83 -6.04 -4.27
N GLY A 142 -5.56 -5.48 -3.10
CA GLY A 142 -4.95 -4.17 -2.95
C GLY A 142 -3.45 -4.29 -2.80
N ASP A 143 -2.71 -4.10 -3.89
CA ASP A 143 -1.25 -4.01 -3.84
C ASP A 143 -0.84 -2.57 -3.52
N ILE A 144 -0.71 -2.26 -2.23
CA ILE A 144 -0.51 -0.88 -1.74
C ILE A 144 0.96 -0.46 -1.86
N ALA A 145 1.88 -1.41 -1.70
CA ALA A 145 3.31 -1.19 -1.87
C ALA A 145 3.78 -1.39 -3.32
N CYS A 146 2.84 -1.42 -4.28
CA CYS A 146 3.02 -1.95 -5.63
C CYS A 146 4.34 -1.55 -6.31
N ASP A 147 5.00 -2.56 -6.87
CA ASP A 147 6.05 -2.41 -7.88
C ASP A 147 5.83 -3.50 -8.95
N PRO A 148 4.90 -3.27 -9.89
CA PRO A 148 4.51 -4.30 -10.86
C PRO A 148 5.63 -4.64 -11.83
N THR A 149 6.64 -3.79 -11.97
CA THR A 149 7.80 -4.02 -12.83
C THR A 149 8.88 -4.86 -12.18
N SER A 150 8.81 -5.07 -10.87
CA SER A 150 9.78 -5.89 -10.13
C SER A 150 9.62 -7.38 -10.43
N GLU A 151 10.73 -8.05 -10.78
CA GLU A 151 10.77 -9.52 -10.87
C GLU A 151 10.37 -10.18 -9.54
N PHE A 152 10.58 -9.47 -8.42
CA PHE A 152 10.27 -9.92 -7.06
C PHE A 152 8.84 -9.63 -6.62
N SER A 153 7.97 -9.11 -7.50
CA SER A 153 6.56 -8.83 -7.14
C SER A 153 5.90 -10.08 -6.54
N PRO A 154 5.26 -10.01 -5.35
CA PRO A 154 4.65 -11.17 -4.71
C PRO A 154 3.31 -11.59 -5.35
N ILE A 155 2.79 -10.79 -6.29
CA ILE A 155 1.47 -10.98 -6.91
C ILE A 155 1.68 -11.15 -8.42
N LYS A 156 1.40 -12.35 -8.94
CA LYS A 156 1.74 -12.76 -10.31
C LYS A 156 0.53 -12.76 -11.27
N VAL A 157 -0.49 -11.98 -10.97
CA VAL A 157 -1.74 -11.90 -11.78
C VAL A 157 -1.91 -10.58 -12.54
N TYR A 158 -0.98 -9.62 -12.39
CA TYR A 158 -1.06 -8.30 -13.02
C TYR A 158 0.33 -7.76 -13.39
N ASP A 159 0.39 -6.76 -14.28
CA ASP A 159 1.63 -6.30 -14.93
C ASP A 159 1.81 -4.76 -14.96
N ARG A 160 0.88 -3.99 -14.39
CA ARG A 160 0.89 -2.51 -14.45
C ARG A 160 0.16 -1.87 -13.28
N THR A 161 0.52 -0.64 -12.95
CA THR A 161 -0.22 0.16 -11.97
C THR A 161 -1.62 0.51 -12.50
N THR A 162 -2.57 0.64 -11.57
CA THR A 162 -3.88 1.23 -11.85
C THR A 162 -3.83 2.74 -11.66
N THR A 163 -4.86 3.45 -12.13
CA THR A 163 -4.89 4.92 -12.06
C THR A 163 -6.12 5.41 -11.33
N TRP A 164 -6.18 6.70 -11.05
CA TRP A 164 -7.37 7.31 -10.45
C TRP A 164 -8.61 7.19 -11.32
N ASN A 165 -8.47 7.24 -12.65
CA ASN A 165 -9.59 7.12 -13.59
C ASN A 165 -10.04 5.66 -13.78
N ALA A 166 -9.14 4.71 -13.56
CA ALA A 166 -9.40 3.27 -13.64
C ALA A 166 -8.71 2.58 -12.46
N PRO A 167 -9.31 2.64 -11.24
CA PRO A 167 -8.65 2.21 -10.01
C PRO A 167 -8.61 0.70 -9.82
N ALA A 168 -9.34 -0.05 -10.65
CA ALA A 168 -9.37 -1.50 -10.66
C ALA A 168 -8.95 -2.03 -12.03
N LEU A 169 -8.15 -3.10 -12.02
CA LEU A 169 -7.85 -3.93 -13.17
C LEU A 169 -8.49 -5.31 -12.97
N ARG A 170 -9.44 -5.66 -13.83
CA ARG A 170 -10.02 -7.01 -13.89
C ARG A 170 -9.00 -7.98 -14.47
N VAL A 171 -8.51 -8.92 -13.65
CA VAL A 171 -7.52 -9.94 -14.06
C VAL A 171 -8.14 -11.32 -14.27
N HIS A 172 -9.37 -11.53 -13.82
CA HIS A 172 -10.16 -12.73 -14.12
C HIS A 172 -11.66 -12.45 -14.01
N ASP A 173 -12.50 -13.04 -14.86
CA ASP A 173 -13.92 -12.70 -14.94
C ASP A 173 -14.86 -13.49 -14.02
N THR A 174 -14.65 -14.80 -13.81
CA THR A 174 -15.63 -15.65 -13.09
C THR A 174 -15.01 -16.75 -12.22
N PRO A 175 -15.05 -16.67 -10.88
CA PRO A 175 -15.47 -15.49 -10.11
C PRO A 175 -14.53 -14.31 -10.44
N PRO A 176 -15.00 -13.06 -10.38
CA PRO A 176 -14.15 -11.94 -10.75
C PRO A 176 -13.00 -11.75 -9.74
N LEU A 177 -11.84 -11.36 -10.25
CA LEU A 177 -10.67 -10.96 -9.49
C LEU A 177 -10.22 -9.60 -10.02
N ASP A 178 -10.21 -8.60 -9.13
CA ASP A 178 -9.75 -7.26 -9.44
C ASP A 178 -8.47 -6.95 -8.66
N VAL A 179 -7.54 -6.22 -9.28
CA VAL A 179 -6.33 -5.70 -8.65
C VAL A 179 -6.39 -4.18 -8.62
N THR A 180 -6.04 -3.58 -7.49
CA THR A 180 -5.75 -2.14 -7.38
C THR A 180 -4.30 -1.97 -6.93
N ALA A 181 -3.58 -1.11 -7.65
CA ALA A 181 -2.14 -0.88 -7.52
C ALA A 181 -1.83 0.58 -7.91
N ILE A 182 -2.36 1.54 -7.13
CA ILE A 182 -2.15 2.98 -7.33
C ILE A 182 -0.92 3.41 -6.51
N ASP A 183 0.02 4.12 -7.13
CA ASP A 183 1.33 4.47 -6.54
C ASP A 183 1.32 5.73 -5.65
N ASN A 184 0.25 6.50 -5.67
CA ASN A 184 0.12 7.78 -4.96
C ASN A 184 -1.10 7.84 -4.02
N LEU A 185 -1.49 6.69 -3.46
CA LEU A 185 -2.65 6.52 -2.56
C LEU A 185 -2.82 7.54 -1.43
N PRO A 186 -1.76 8.07 -0.76
CA PRO A 186 -1.93 9.13 0.25
C PRO A 186 -2.69 10.35 -0.26
N SER A 187 -2.65 10.62 -1.57
CA SER A 187 -3.34 11.76 -2.18
C SER A 187 -4.87 11.65 -2.09
N LEU A 188 -5.42 10.49 -1.75
CA LEU A 188 -6.85 10.30 -1.49
C LEU A 188 -7.32 11.04 -0.24
N LEU A 189 -6.43 11.19 0.76
CA LEU A 189 -6.64 11.91 2.02
C LEU A 189 -5.53 12.96 2.17
N PRO A 190 -5.57 14.04 1.36
CA PRO A 190 -4.45 14.97 1.25
C PRO A 190 -4.22 15.77 2.53
N ALA A 191 -5.27 16.11 3.28
CA ALA A 191 -5.17 16.87 4.52
C ALA A 191 -4.45 16.05 5.60
N GLU A 192 -4.98 14.87 5.92
CA GLU A 192 -4.43 14.00 6.95
C GLU A 192 -3.01 13.51 6.60
N SER A 193 -2.78 13.17 5.33
CA SER A 193 -1.45 12.78 4.85
C SER A 193 -0.43 13.90 5.02
N SER A 194 -0.82 15.14 4.76
CA SER A 194 0.05 16.30 4.87
C SER A 194 0.32 16.67 6.33
N GLU A 195 -0.71 16.65 7.17
CA GLU A 195 -0.59 16.96 8.60
C GLU A 195 0.32 15.96 9.32
N ASP A 196 0.11 14.65 9.09
CA ASP A 196 0.95 13.60 9.67
C ASP A 196 2.40 13.68 9.15
N TYR A 197 2.58 13.86 7.85
CA TYR A 197 3.92 14.01 7.28
C TYR A 197 4.65 15.24 7.83
N ALA A 198 3.96 16.38 7.95
CA ALA A 198 4.53 17.60 8.50
C ALA A 198 4.91 17.43 9.98
N ALA A 199 4.08 16.74 10.77
CA ALA A 199 4.37 16.43 12.17
C ALA A 199 5.61 15.52 12.31
N GLN A 200 5.74 14.51 11.45
CA GLN A 200 6.92 13.64 11.40
C GLN A 200 8.20 14.41 11.00
N LEU A 201 8.08 15.37 10.07
CA LEU A 201 9.23 16.11 9.52
C LEU A 201 9.67 17.27 10.44
N LEU A 202 8.75 17.84 11.23
CA LEU A 202 9.00 19.03 12.05
C LEU A 202 10.25 18.92 12.95
N PRO A 203 10.52 17.81 13.66
CA PRO A 203 11.75 17.68 14.46
C PRO A 203 13.03 17.87 13.66
N SER A 204 13.08 17.38 12.41
CA SER A 204 14.22 17.55 11.51
C SER A 204 14.34 19.00 11.03
N LEU A 205 13.22 19.66 10.73
CA LEU A 205 13.22 21.07 10.29
C LEU A 205 13.73 22.01 11.39
N LEU A 206 13.42 21.73 12.65
CA LEU A 206 13.92 22.52 13.78
C LEU A 206 15.45 22.43 13.93
N GLN A 207 16.09 21.42 13.35
CA GLN A 207 17.55 21.22 13.36
C GLN A 207 18.24 21.77 12.11
N LEU A 208 17.54 22.46 11.21
CA LEU A 208 18.08 22.87 9.90
C LEU A 208 19.33 23.76 9.99
N ASN A 209 19.43 24.59 11.02
CA ASN A 209 20.57 25.49 11.23
C ASN A 209 21.71 24.84 12.03
N ASP A 210 21.56 23.58 12.44
CA ASP A 210 22.61 22.82 13.12
C ASP A 210 23.42 22.01 12.10
N PRO A 211 24.67 22.42 11.79
CA PRO A 211 25.50 21.74 10.80
C PRO A 211 25.98 20.35 11.27
N SER A 212 25.73 19.99 12.54
CA SER A 212 26.05 18.67 13.10
C SER A 212 24.84 17.72 13.14
N ALA A 213 23.66 18.20 12.73
CA ALA A 213 22.44 17.41 12.73
C ALA A 213 22.55 16.22 11.77
N HIS A 214 22.58 15.01 12.34
CA HIS A 214 22.78 13.75 11.61
C HIS A 214 21.89 13.60 10.37
N VAL A 215 20.62 13.98 10.47
CA VAL A 215 19.64 13.87 9.39
C VAL A 215 20.02 14.71 8.16
N TRP A 216 20.60 15.90 8.38
CA TRP A 216 20.99 16.82 7.30
C TRP A 216 22.39 16.48 6.76
N CYS A 217 23.33 16.11 7.64
CA CYS A 217 24.64 15.63 7.22
C CYS A 217 24.52 14.39 6.33
N GLY A 218 23.77 13.37 6.76
CA GLY A 218 23.59 12.14 6.00
C GLY A 218 22.92 12.38 4.64
N ALA A 219 21.96 13.31 4.57
CA ALA A 219 21.36 13.69 3.29
C ALA A 219 22.34 14.43 2.37
N GLY A 220 23.23 15.27 2.91
CA GLY A 220 24.29 15.93 2.14
C GLY A 220 25.31 14.93 1.60
N GLU A 221 25.75 13.98 2.43
CA GLU A 221 26.66 12.90 2.03
C GLU A 221 26.06 12.02 0.92
N GLU A 222 24.76 11.68 1.05
CA GLU A 222 24.02 10.97 0.00
C GLU A 222 24.03 11.74 -1.32
N PHE A 223 23.72 13.05 -1.27
CA PHE A 223 23.72 13.91 -2.45
C PHE A 223 25.10 13.97 -3.13
N ASP A 224 26.17 14.17 -2.36
CA ASP A 224 27.53 14.20 -2.90
C ASP A 224 27.93 12.84 -3.48
N ARG A 225 27.54 11.72 -2.85
CA ARG A 225 27.81 10.38 -3.38
C ARG A 225 27.14 10.14 -4.73
N GLN A 226 25.87 10.55 -4.87
CA GLN A 226 25.12 10.37 -6.12
C GLN A 226 25.59 11.30 -7.24
N THR A 227 26.12 12.49 -6.89
CA THR A 227 26.61 13.47 -7.89
C THR A 227 28.09 13.33 -8.23
N ALA A 228 28.88 12.63 -7.41
CA ALA A 228 30.31 12.42 -7.65
C ALA A 228 30.66 11.83 -9.05
N PRO A 229 29.90 10.88 -9.62
CA PRO A 229 30.14 10.41 -10.98
C PRO A 229 29.91 11.50 -12.03
N MET A 230 28.87 12.32 -11.87
CA MET A 230 28.51 13.38 -12.82
C MET A 230 29.53 14.53 -12.85
N ARG A 231 30.24 14.76 -11.73
CA ARG A 231 31.27 15.81 -11.64
C ARG A 231 32.58 15.41 -12.31
N LYS A 232 32.85 14.10 -12.53
CA LYS A 232 34.04 13.63 -13.24
C LYS A 232 33.96 13.82 -14.76
N ASP A 233 32.75 13.99 -15.29
CA ASP A 233 32.48 14.19 -16.71
C ASP A 233 32.25 15.66 -17.09
N MET A 234 32.44 16.60 -16.16
CA MET A 234 32.47 18.04 -16.45
C MET A 234 33.91 18.46 -16.82
N PRO A 235 34.10 19.18 -17.96
CA PRO A 235 35.41 19.61 -18.44
C PRO A 235 36.08 20.67 -17.55
#